data_AF-A0A954R455-F1
#
_entry.id   AF-A0A954R455-F1
#
_cell.length_a   1.000
_cell.length_b   1.000
_cell.length_c   1.000
_cell.angle_alpha   90.00
_cell.angle_beta   90.00
_cell.angle_gamma   90.00
#
_symmetry.space_group_name_H-M   'P 1'
#
loop_
_entity.id
_entity.type
_entity.pdbx_description
1 polymer ?
#
loop_
_entity_poly.entity_id
_entity_poly.type
_entity_poly.pdbx_seq_one_letter_code
_entity_poly.pdbx_strand_id
1 'polypeptide(L)'
;MGDNLGCPDMVAGARLLEDLGCDVVIHHIGYDERRGIAARGEKAPTPLDQLREVVAAVNIPVQAVGGMSIEQAIECPKYGAPLVVIGAPLAINPDRFEQAGGNLEQVLKQICDEVHAYGDVSITTK
;
A
#
# COMPACT_ATOMS: atom_id res chain seq x y z
N MET A 1 5.20 -13.35 5.39
CA MET A 1 4.34 -12.28 4.86
C MET A 1 3.07 -12.91 4.30
N GLY A 2 1.91 -12.34 4.59
CA GLY A 2 0.61 -12.79 4.11
C GLY A 2 -0.17 -11.66 3.43
N ASP A 3 -1.05 -12.00 2.50
CA ASP A 3 -1.88 -11.04 1.75
C ASP A 3 -3.37 -11.24 2.07
N ASN A 4 -4.05 -10.16 2.50
CA ASN A 4 -5.48 -10.22 2.80
C ASN A 4 -6.39 -9.98 1.59
N LEU A 5 -5.81 -9.90 0.38
CA LEU A 5 -6.53 -9.83 -0.89
C LEU A 5 -7.68 -10.85 -0.97
N GLY A 6 -8.86 -10.37 -1.36
CA GLY A 6 -10.03 -11.24 -1.57
C GLY A 6 -10.66 -11.80 -0.30
N CYS A 7 -10.16 -11.43 0.89
CA CYS A 7 -10.83 -11.74 2.14
C CYS A 7 -12.16 -10.97 2.20
N PRO A 8 -13.30 -11.63 2.54
CA PRO A 8 -14.58 -10.93 2.70
C PRO A 8 -14.57 -9.82 3.75
N ASP A 9 -13.75 -10.02 4.79
CA ASP A 9 -13.37 -9.00 5.76
C ASP A 9 -11.84 -8.97 5.82
N MET A 10 -11.25 -7.92 5.25
CA MET A 10 -9.79 -7.76 5.16
C MET A 10 -9.14 -7.49 6.52
N VAL A 11 -9.88 -6.93 7.49
CA VAL A 11 -9.37 -6.72 8.86
C VAL A 11 -9.30 -8.06 9.60
N ALA A 12 -10.35 -8.87 9.51
CA ALA A 12 -10.34 -10.23 10.04
C ALA A 12 -9.29 -11.11 9.34
N GLY A 13 -9.16 -10.95 8.02
CA GLY A 13 -8.11 -11.60 7.22
C GLY A 13 -6.70 -11.24 7.70
N ALA A 14 -6.44 -9.96 7.98
CA ALA A 14 -5.14 -9.52 8.51
C ALA A 14 -4.80 -10.16 9.85
N ARG A 15 -5.76 -10.21 10.79
CA ARG A 15 -5.58 -10.91 12.08
C ARG A 15 -5.30 -12.39 11.89
N LEU A 16 -6.06 -13.06 11.01
CA LEU A 16 -5.84 -14.47 10.72
C LEU A 16 -4.42 -14.72 10.17
N LEU A 17 -3.92 -13.84 9.30
CA LEU A 17 -2.56 -13.96 8.77
C LEU A 17 -1.50 -13.81 9.87
N GLU A 18 -1.69 -12.88 10.80
CA GLU A 18 -0.82 -12.72 11.98
C GLU A 18 -0.90 -13.97 12.88
N ASP A 19 -2.10 -14.46 13.19
CA ASP A 19 -2.32 -15.67 14.01
C ASP A 19 -1.67 -16.93 13.41
N LEU A 20 -1.60 -16.99 12.07
CA LEU A 20 -0.92 -18.05 11.33
C LEU A 20 0.62 -17.88 11.30
N GLY A 21 1.15 -16.81 11.89
CA GLY A 21 2.58 -16.57 12.05
C GLY A 21 3.22 -15.76 10.91
N CYS A 22 2.46 -14.95 10.16
CA CYS A 22 3.07 -14.02 9.21
C CYS A 22 3.77 -12.87 9.95
N ASP A 23 4.97 -12.48 9.51
CA ASP A 23 5.68 -11.32 10.09
C ASP A 23 5.29 -9.97 9.48
N VAL A 24 4.53 -9.96 8.38
CA VAL A 24 4.08 -8.76 7.65
C VAL A 24 2.75 -9.06 6.98
N VAL A 25 1.83 -8.09 6.99
CA VAL A 25 0.56 -8.12 6.23
C VAL A 25 0.64 -7.23 5.00
N ILE A 26 0.18 -7.74 3.87
CA ILE A 26 -0.17 -6.96 2.68
C ILE A 26 -1.66 -6.66 2.76
N HIS A 27 -2.02 -5.38 2.84
CA HIS A 27 -3.37 -4.91 2.62
C HIS A 27 -3.56 -4.54 1.15
N HIS A 28 -4.20 -5.43 0.38
CA HIS A 28 -4.17 -5.36 -1.07
C HIS A 28 -5.56 -5.32 -1.69
N ILE A 29 -5.76 -4.37 -2.61
CA ILE A 29 -6.91 -4.36 -3.53
C ILE A 29 -6.47 -4.77 -4.95
N GLY A 30 -7.00 -5.89 -5.44
CA GLY A 30 -6.54 -6.55 -6.66
C GLY A 30 -6.77 -5.73 -7.93
N TYR A 31 -5.94 -5.92 -8.95
CA TYR A 31 -6.12 -5.23 -10.23
C TYR A 31 -7.44 -5.62 -10.92
N ASP A 32 -7.71 -6.92 -11.02
CA ASP A 32 -8.92 -7.43 -11.67
C ASP A 32 -10.19 -7.06 -10.90
N GLU A 33 -10.14 -7.10 -9.57
CA GLU A 33 -11.21 -6.62 -8.70
C GLU A 33 -11.57 -5.17 -8.99
N ARG A 34 -10.57 -4.26 -8.95
CA ARG A 34 -10.78 -2.84 -9.25
C ARG A 34 -11.31 -2.62 -10.66
N ARG A 35 -10.79 -3.34 -11.65
CA ARG A 35 -11.25 -3.25 -13.05
C ARG A 35 -12.69 -3.74 -13.20
N GLY A 36 -13.05 -4.82 -12.53
CA GLY A 36 -14.41 -5.36 -12.53
C GLY A 36 -15.42 -4.37 -11.91
N ILE A 37 -15.06 -3.72 -10.81
CA ILE A 37 -15.89 -2.69 -10.16
C ILE A 37 -16.03 -1.46 -11.07
N ALA A 38 -14.91 -0.95 -11.60
CA ALA A 38 -14.93 0.19 -12.51
C ALA A 38 -15.73 -0.07 -13.81
N ALA A 39 -15.69 -1.29 -14.35
CA ALA A 39 -16.45 -1.68 -15.53
C ALA A 39 -17.98 -1.65 -15.30
N ARG A 40 -18.43 -1.72 -14.04
CA ARG A 40 -19.84 -1.52 -13.66
C ARG A 40 -20.20 -0.05 -13.41
N GLY A 41 -19.26 0.88 -13.58
CA GLY A 41 -19.46 2.30 -13.30
C GLY A 41 -19.39 2.66 -11.82
N GLU A 42 -18.92 1.74 -10.98
CA GLU A 42 -18.76 1.94 -9.54
C GLU A 42 -17.34 2.47 -9.22
N LYS A 43 -17.20 3.17 -8.09
CA LYS A 43 -15.89 3.61 -7.60
C LYS A 43 -15.15 2.40 -7.01
N ALA A 44 -14.05 2.01 -7.61
CA ALA A 44 -13.17 0.96 -7.07
C ALA A 44 -12.52 1.42 -5.74
N PRO A 45 -12.42 0.53 -4.74
CA PRO A 45 -11.76 0.84 -3.49
C PRO A 45 -10.25 0.98 -3.68
N THR A 46 -9.63 1.68 -2.73
CA THR A 46 -8.17 1.77 -2.56
C THR A 46 -7.80 1.19 -1.20
N PRO A 47 -6.61 0.59 -1.03
CA PRO A 47 -6.17 0.11 0.29
C PRO A 47 -6.16 1.24 1.34
N LEU A 48 -6.07 2.51 0.94
CA LEU A 48 -6.18 3.64 1.88
C LEU A 48 -7.55 3.72 2.59
N ASP A 49 -8.62 3.16 2.01
CA ASP A 49 -9.97 3.24 2.55
C ASP A 49 -10.12 2.48 3.89
N GLN A 50 -9.29 1.45 4.15
CA GLN A 50 -9.35 0.63 5.38
C GLN A 50 -7.96 0.46 6.05
N LEU A 51 -6.97 1.23 5.62
CA LEU A 51 -5.58 1.04 6.06
C LEU A 51 -5.41 1.22 7.57
N ARG A 52 -6.08 2.21 8.19
CA ARG A 52 -5.96 2.46 9.63
C ARG A 52 -6.56 1.33 10.45
N GLU A 53 -7.67 0.77 9.99
CA GLU A 53 -8.37 -0.34 10.63
C GLU A 53 -7.54 -1.61 10.56
N VAL A 54 -6.90 -1.89 9.42
CA VAL A 54 -5.98 -3.03 9.26
C VAL A 54 -4.73 -2.85 10.13
N VAL A 55 -4.08 -1.68 10.08
CA VAL A 55 -2.92 -1.37 10.95
C VAL A 55 -3.29 -1.50 12.42
N ALA A 56 -4.46 -1.00 12.82
CA ALA A 56 -4.92 -1.11 14.18
C ALA A 56 -5.33 -2.54 14.57
N ALA A 57 -5.46 -3.48 13.63
CA ALA A 57 -5.91 -4.83 13.92
C ALA A 57 -4.79 -5.82 14.19
N VAL A 58 -3.55 -5.51 13.81
CA VAL A 58 -2.38 -6.40 13.91
C VAL A 58 -1.20 -5.75 14.62
N ASN A 59 -0.27 -6.56 15.14
CA ASN A 59 0.94 -6.09 15.86
C ASN A 59 2.22 -6.17 15.01
N ILE A 60 2.06 -6.40 13.72
CA ILE A 60 3.13 -6.59 12.74
C ILE A 60 3.04 -5.51 11.65
N PRO A 61 4.15 -5.21 10.94
CA PRO A 61 4.13 -4.25 9.84
C PRO A 61 3.05 -4.53 8.80
N VAL A 62 2.41 -3.47 8.31
CA VAL A 62 1.46 -3.50 7.20
C VAL A 62 2.04 -2.74 6.01
N GLN A 63 1.82 -3.27 4.80
CA GLN A 63 2.05 -2.57 3.54
C GLN A 63 0.72 -2.43 2.77
N ALA A 64 0.48 -1.29 2.15
CA ALA A 64 -0.71 -1.04 1.34
C ALA A 64 -0.40 -1.22 -0.16
N VAL A 65 -1.24 -1.97 -0.88
CA VAL A 65 -1.02 -2.30 -2.30
C VAL A 65 -2.31 -2.18 -3.11
N GLY A 66 -2.18 -1.66 -4.33
CA GLY A 66 -3.24 -1.69 -5.33
C GLY A 66 -3.89 -0.34 -5.62
N GLY A 67 -3.84 0.10 -6.87
CA GLY A 67 -4.64 1.24 -7.36
C GLY A 67 -4.24 2.62 -6.83
N MET A 68 -3.14 2.74 -6.09
CA MET A 68 -2.63 4.02 -5.57
C MET A 68 -1.73 4.73 -6.58
N SER A 69 -1.72 6.07 -6.54
CA SER A 69 -0.66 6.89 -7.14
C SER A 69 0.64 6.79 -6.34
N ILE A 70 1.73 7.35 -6.88
CA ILE A 70 3.01 7.42 -6.18
C ILE A 70 2.87 8.26 -4.89
N GLU A 71 2.16 9.40 -4.95
CA GLU A 71 1.91 10.28 -3.80
C GLU A 71 1.17 9.52 -2.70
N GLN A 72 0.11 8.82 -3.07
CA GLN A 72 -0.68 8.04 -2.14
C GLN A 72 0.15 6.95 -1.47
N ALA A 73 1.04 6.29 -2.22
CA ALA A 73 1.95 5.30 -1.66
C ALA A 73 2.95 5.93 -0.67
N ILE A 74 3.53 7.09 -1.00
CA ILE A 74 4.43 7.86 -0.11
C ILE A 74 3.71 8.30 1.16
N GLU A 75 2.39 8.49 1.13
CA GLU A 75 1.60 8.89 2.29
C GLU A 75 1.21 7.73 3.23
N CYS A 76 1.38 6.47 2.83
CA CYS A 76 1.05 5.30 3.65
C CYS A 76 1.59 5.33 5.10
N PRO A 77 2.82 5.80 5.36
CA PRO A 77 3.34 6.03 6.71
C PRO A 77 2.41 6.87 7.62
N LYS A 78 1.69 7.86 7.09
CA LYS A 78 0.70 8.67 7.84
C LYS A 78 -0.46 7.85 8.41
N TYR A 79 -0.67 6.66 7.87
CA TYR A 79 -1.72 5.73 8.27
C TYR A 79 -1.19 4.61 9.18
N GLY A 80 0.09 4.62 9.51
CA GLY A 80 0.76 3.62 10.34
C GLY A 80 1.25 2.40 9.57
N ALA A 81 1.28 2.46 8.24
CA ALA A 81 1.87 1.43 7.38
C ALA A 81 3.32 1.81 7.03
N PRO A 82 4.33 1.24 7.70
CA PRO A 82 5.74 1.62 7.53
C PRO A 82 6.33 1.22 6.17
N LEU A 83 5.72 0.24 5.49
CA LEU A 83 6.25 -0.34 4.26
C LEU A 83 5.49 0.20 3.05
N VAL A 84 6.21 0.86 2.15
CA VAL A 84 5.66 1.48 0.93
C VAL A 84 5.95 0.60 -0.28
N VAL A 85 4.92 0.30 -1.06
CA VAL A 85 5.02 -0.48 -2.30
C VAL A 85 4.65 0.40 -3.49
N ILE A 86 5.54 0.45 -4.47
CA ILE A 86 5.27 1.13 -5.73
C ILE A 86 5.39 0.09 -6.86
N GLY A 87 4.27 -0.17 -7.52
CA GLY A 87 4.17 -1.17 -8.59
C GLY A 87 3.92 -0.51 -9.94
N ALA A 88 2.73 -0.77 -10.51
CA ALA A 88 2.35 -0.33 -11.85
C ALA A 88 2.63 1.15 -12.17
N PRO A 89 2.43 2.14 -11.26
CA PRO A 89 2.75 3.54 -11.55
C PRO A 89 4.21 3.81 -11.96
N LEU A 90 5.17 3.01 -11.50
CA LEU A 90 6.57 3.08 -11.96
C LEU A 90 6.75 2.54 -13.38
N ALA A 91 5.96 1.53 -13.77
CA ALA A 91 6.09 0.86 -15.06
C ALA A 91 5.31 1.52 -16.20
N ILE A 92 4.20 2.20 -15.90
CA ILE A 92 3.24 2.69 -16.91
C ILE A 92 3.17 4.21 -17.03
N ASN A 93 3.88 4.97 -16.18
CA ASN A 93 3.82 6.43 -16.19
C ASN A 93 5.18 7.08 -16.51
N PRO A 94 5.83 6.72 -17.64
CA PRO A 94 7.14 7.25 -18.03
C PRO A 94 7.11 8.76 -18.18
N ASP A 95 5.99 9.36 -18.61
CA ASP A 95 5.84 10.81 -18.83
C ASP A 95 6.19 11.65 -17.59
N ARG A 96 5.91 11.14 -16.39
CA ARG A 96 6.26 11.83 -15.14
C ARG A 96 7.76 11.76 -14.84
N PHE A 97 8.43 10.70 -15.28
CA PHE A 97 9.88 10.54 -15.20
C PHE A 97 10.58 11.27 -16.36
N GLU A 98 9.97 11.32 -17.55
CA GLU A 98 10.44 12.11 -18.69
C GLU A 98 10.42 13.60 -18.37
N GLN A 99 9.38 14.10 -17.69
CA GLN A 99 9.32 15.46 -17.16
C GLN A 99 10.38 15.75 -16.08
N ALA A 100 10.85 14.72 -15.36
CA ALA A 100 11.97 14.81 -14.43
C ALA A 100 13.34 14.61 -15.12
N GLY A 101 13.40 14.65 -16.46
CA GLY A 101 14.63 14.53 -17.24
C GLY A 101 15.07 13.09 -17.54
N GLY A 102 14.17 12.10 -17.38
CA GLY A 102 14.42 10.69 -17.67
C GLY A 102 15.30 9.97 -16.63
N ASN A 103 15.60 10.62 -15.50
CA ASN A 103 16.47 10.05 -14.47
C ASN A 103 15.66 9.30 -13.40
N LEU A 104 15.39 8.02 -13.68
CA LEU A 104 14.67 7.11 -12.77
C LEU A 104 15.34 7.02 -11.38
N GLU A 105 16.67 6.99 -11.32
CA GLU A 105 17.40 6.92 -10.05
C GLU A 105 17.10 8.13 -9.17
N GLN A 106 17.08 9.34 -9.76
CA GLN A 106 16.76 10.56 -9.02
C GLN A 106 15.35 10.52 -8.44
N VAL A 107 14.36 10.04 -9.20
CA VAL A 107 12.98 9.94 -8.70
C VAL A 107 12.85 8.88 -7.61
N LEU A 108 13.48 7.72 -7.77
CA LEU A 108 13.50 6.70 -6.72
C LEU A 108 14.15 7.22 -5.45
N LYS A 109 15.23 8.01 -5.57
CA LYS A 109 15.87 8.66 -4.42
C LYS A 109 14.93 9.66 -3.73
N GLN A 110 14.25 10.50 -4.49
CA GLN A 110 13.26 11.45 -3.94
C GLN A 110 12.15 10.73 -3.19
N ILE A 111 11.61 9.65 -3.76
CA ILE A 111 10.59 8.82 -3.11
C ILE A 111 11.13 8.26 -1.78
N CYS A 112 12.34 7.70 -1.77
CA CYS A 112 12.97 7.19 -0.56
C CYS A 112 13.16 8.30 0.49
N ASP A 113 13.65 9.48 0.08
CA ASP A 113 13.86 10.62 0.97
C ASP A 113 12.53 11.09 1.59
N GLU A 114 11.46 11.16 0.81
CA GLU A 114 10.11 11.53 1.28
C GLU A 114 9.52 10.48 2.23
N VAL A 115 9.69 9.19 1.95
CA VAL A 115 9.25 8.11 2.84
C VAL A 115 10.05 8.12 4.15
N HIS A 116 11.37 8.29 4.08
CA HIS A 116 12.22 8.36 5.29
C HIS A 116 11.98 9.63 6.12
N ALA A 117 11.46 10.71 5.53
CA ALA A 117 11.13 11.94 6.25
C ALA A 117 10.00 11.76 7.28
N TYR A 118 9.22 10.67 7.20
CA TYR A 118 8.25 10.31 8.25
C TYR A 118 8.90 9.78 9.53
N GLY A 119 10.19 9.43 9.50
CA GLY A 119 10.89 8.81 10.62
C GLY A 119 10.41 7.39 10.92
N ASP A 120 10.73 6.89 12.12
CA ASP A 120 10.33 5.55 12.55
C ASP A 120 8.82 5.49 12.82
N VAL A 121 8.09 4.84 11.92
CA VAL A 121 6.65 4.56 12.11
C VAL A 121 6.50 3.43 13.12
N SER A 122 5.97 3.75 14.30
CA SER A 122 5.84 2.81 15.41
C SER A 122 4.84 1.68 15.08
N ILE A 123 5.30 0.44 15.23
CA ILE A 123 4.44 -0.74 15.20
C ILE A 123 3.90 -0.93 16.62
N THR A 124 2.61 -0.70 16.80
CA THR A 124 2.00 -0.80 18.14
C THR A 124 1.71 -2.27 18.45
N THR A 125 2.48 -2.85 19.38
CA THR A 125 2.18 -4.17 19.93
C THR A 125 1.15 -4.05 21.04
N LYS A 126 0.08 -4.84 20.96
CA LYS A 126 -1.01 -4.91 21.94
C LYS A 126 -0.84 -6.05 22.94
#